data_AF-A0A959ESA7-F1
#
_entry.id   AF-A0A959ESA7-F1
#
_cell.length_a   1.000
_cell.length_b   1.000
_cell.length_c   1.000
_cell.angle_alpha   90.00
_cell.angle_beta   90.00
_cell.angle_gamma   90.00
#
_symmetry.space_group_name_H-M   'P 1'
#
loop_
_entity.id
_entity.type
_entity.pdbx_description
1 polymer ?
#
loop_
_entity_poly.entity_id
_entity_poly.type
_entity_poly.pdbx_seq_one_letter_code
_entity_poly.pdbx_strand_id
1 'polypeptide(L)'
;MTRTFSLVLTGLFLCLTFAARSQSHAGNYNFLDFQQKPYYFGITLAYNSSNYKILQSKNFILNDSISRVESVTGPGFNLGIVTNLKIGDYFDIRFLPTLSFAERNINYSPTVDSKPAFDRTIESVFVEMPFHLRYKSEPFHDVRLFVIGGVKYSFDVASES
;
A
#
# COMPACT_ATOMS: atom_id res chain seq x y z
N MET A 1 -40.32 18.11 10.50
CA MET A 1 -38.91 18.11 10.04
C MET A 1 -38.41 16.71 9.62
N THR A 2 -38.87 15.63 10.25
CA THR A 2 -38.46 14.24 9.93
C THR A 2 -39.02 13.70 8.61
N ARG A 3 -40.26 14.04 8.23
CA ARG A 3 -40.89 13.56 6.98
C ARG A 3 -40.28 14.17 5.71
N THR A 4 -39.92 15.45 5.74
CA THR A 4 -39.27 16.13 4.61
C THR A 4 -37.83 15.62 4.40
N PHE A 5 -37.10 15.33 5.48
CA PHE A 5 -35.77 14.73 5.42
C PHE A 5 -35.80 13.32 4.80
N SER A 6 -36.79 12.49 5.16
CA SER A 6 -36.96 11.16 4.58
C SER A 6 -37.24 11.20 3.08
N LEU A 7 -38.05 12.15 2.60
CA LEU A 7 -38.35 12.30 1.16
C LEU A 7 -37.12 12.73 0.35
N VAL A 8 -36.29 13.62 0.90
CA VAL A 8 -35.03 14.05 0.27
C VAL A 8 -34.04 12.88 0.18
N LEU A 9 -33.93 12.07 1.25
CA LEU A 9 -33.05 10.91 1.26
C LEU A 9 -33.48 9.84 0.24
N THR A 10 -34.79 9.57 0.14
CA THR A 10 -35.32 8.63 -0.85
C THR A 10 -35.15 9.15 -2.28
N GLY A 11 -35.34 10.46 -2.51
CA GLY A 11 -35.10 11.08 -3.81
C GLY A 11 -33.63 11.03 -4.23
N LEU A 12 -32.70 11.26 -3.30
CA LEU A 12 -31.26 11.12 -3.54
C LEU A 12 -30.89 9.67 -3.87
N PHE A 13 -31.47 8.71 -3.15
CA PHE A 13 -31.27 7.28 -3.42
C PHE A 13 -31.80 6.87 -4.80
N LEU A 14 -32.94 7.41 -5.24
CA LEU A 14 -33.48 7.16 -6.57
C LEU A 14 -32.57 7.72 -7.68
N CYS A 15 -32.05 8.94 -7.53
CA CYS A 15 -31.13 9.54 -8.51
C CYS A 15 -29.84 8.73 -8.70
N LEU A 16 -29.31 8.12 -7.63
CA LEU A 16 -28.13 7.26 -7.71
C LEU A 16 -28.38 6.00 -8.57
N THR A 17 -29.60 5.48 -8.61
CA THR A 17 -29.94 4.29 -9.42
C THR A 17 -30.04 4.59 -10.92
N PHE A 18 -30.47 5.80 -11.31
CA PHE A 18 -30.52 6.21 -12.72
C PHE A 18 -29.12 6.52 -13.28
N ALA A 19 -28.22 7.08 -12.47
CA ALA A 19 -26.82 7.31 -12.88
C ALA A 19 -26.06 5.98 -13.13
N ALA A 20 -26.41 4.91 -12.41
CA ALA A 20 -25.78 3.59 -12.56
C ALA A 20 -26.05 2.92 -13.91
N ARG A 21 -27.11 3.31 -14.64
CA ARG A 21 -27.49 2.72 -15.93
C ARG A 21 -26.84 3.41 -17.15
N SER A 22 -26.23 4.58 -16.97
CA SER A 22 -25.62 5.37 -18.06
C SER A 22 -24.21 4.91 -18.47
N GLN A 23 -23.65 3.92 -17.78
CA GLN A 23 -22.30 3.41 -18.04
C GLN A 23 -22.28 2.22 -19.02
N SER A 24 -23.33 2.01 -19.82
CA SER A 24 -23.34 0.92 -20.80
C SER A 24 -22.51 1.26 -22.03
N HIS A 25 -21.23 0.85 -21.97
CA HIS A 25 -20.42 0.34 -23.07
C HIS A 25 -20.25 1.25 -24.31
N ALA A 26 -19.30 2.19 -24.22
CA ALA A 26 -18.59 2.67 -25.40
C ALA A 26 -17.49 1.64 -25.77
N GLY A 27 -17.43 1.23 -27.04
CA GLY A 27 -16.59 0.13 -27.51
C GLY A 27 -15.11 0.23 -27.11
N ASN A 28 -14.52 -0.94 -26.83
CA ASN A 28 -13.23 -1.09 -26.15
C ASN A 28 -12.00 -1.09 -27.10
N TYR A 29 -11.91 -0.10 -27.99
CA TYR A 29 -10.81 -0.02 -28.97
C TYR A 29 -9.42 0.12 -28.31
N ASN A 30 -9.34 0.81 -27.16
CA ASN A 30 -8.10 0.96 -26.40
C ASN A 30 -7.61 -0.36 -25.77
N PHE A 31 -8.52 -1.27 -25.43
CA PHE A 31 -8.14 -2.56 -24.84
C PHE A 31 -7.53 -3.51 -25.85
N LEU A 32 -8.03 -3.52 -27.09
CA LEU A 32 -7.48 -4.36 -28.16
C LEU A 32 -6.04 -3.95 -28.50
N ASP A 33 -5.77 -2.64 -28.58
CA ASP A 33 -4.40 -2.12 -28.80
C ASP A 33 -3.50 -2.42 -27.59
N PHE A 34 -4.01 -2.26 -26.36
CA PHE A 34 -3.25 -2.60 -25.15
C PHE A 34 -2.95 -4.10 -25.04
N GLN A 35 -3.88 -4.96 -25.47
CA GLN A 35 -3.71 -6.42 -25.43
C GLN A 35 -2.56 -6.93 -26.29
N GLN A 36 -2.29 -6.25 -27.41
CA GLN A 36 -1.27 -6.66 -28.38
C GLN A 36 0.14 -6.28 -27.94
N LYS A 37 0.30 -5.40 -26.95
CA LYS A 37 1.62 -4.92 -26.52
C LYS A 37 2.35 -6.01 -25.74
N PRO A 38 3.55 -6.44 -26.19
CA PRO A 38 4.33 -7.47 -25.49
C PRO A 38 4.90 -6.97 -24.16
N TYR A 39 5.07 -5.65 -24.01
CA TYR A 39 5.51 -5.02 -22.77
C TYR A 39 4.78 -3.70 -22.57
N TYR A 40 4.66 -3.27 -21.31
CA TYR A 40 4.09 -1.97 -20.97
C TYR A 40 4.64 -1.43 -19.66
N PHE A 41 4.65 -0.10 -19.56
CA PHE A 41 5.18 0.65 -18.44
C PHE A 41 4.09 1.44 -17.72
N GLY A 42 4.28 1.72 -16.45
CA GLY A 42 3.40 2.57 -15.65
C GLY A 42 4.11 3.16 -14.44
N ILE A 43 3.38 3.93 -13.65
CA ILE A 43 3.84 4.50 -12.38
C ILE A 43 2.93 3.98 -11.28
N THR A 44 3.51 3.68 -10.12
CA THR A 44 2.74 3.31 -8.92
C THR A 44 3.02 4.28 -7.80
N LEU A 45 1.94 4.71 -7.15
CA LEU A 45 1.96 5.43 -5.88
C LEU A 45 1.12 4.60 -4.90
N ALA A 46 1.71 4.26 -3.75
CA ALA A 46 0.99 3.52 -2.71
C ALA A 46 1.26 4.14 -1.33
N TYR A 47 0.30 3.96 -0.44
CA TYR A 47 0.47 4.27 0.97
C TYR A 47 0.97 3.01 1.70
N ASN A 48 1.91 3.17 2.61
CA ASN A 48 2.36 2.10 3.50
C ASN A 48 2.28 2.55 4.95
N SER A 49 2.28 1.58 5.86
CA SER A 49 2.31 1.82 7.29
C SER A 49 3.18 0.75 7.94
N SER A 50 4.03 1.15 8.88
CA SER A 50 5.02 0.24 9.45
C SER A 50 5.32 0.52 10.93
N ASN A 51 5.74 -0.51 11.64
CA ASN A 51 6.16 -0.45 13.04
C ASN A 51 7.34 -1.40 13.30
N TYR A 52 7.98 -1.26 14.45
CA TYR A 52 9.02 -2.15 14.93
C TYR A 52 8.46 -3.20 15.88
N LYS A 53 8.93 -4.45 15.74
CA LYS A 53 8.76 -5.46 16.79
C LYS A 53 9.93 -5.36 17.76
N ILE A 54 9.68 -4.75 18.91
CA ILE A 54 10.71 -4.54 19.93
C ILE A 54 10.90 -5.83 20.73
N LEU A 55 12.13 -6.36 20.72
CA LEU A 55 12.52 -7.51 21.53
C LEU A 55 13.41 -7.03 22.67
N GLN A 56 12.90 -7.12 23.89
CA GLN A 56 13.63 -6.70 25.09
C GLN A 56 14.58 -7.79 25.56
N SER A 57 15.79 -7.42 25.97
CA SER A 57 16.76 -8.36 26.54
C SER A 57 16.39 -8.72 27.98
N LYS A 58 16.91 -9.83 28.51
CA LYS A 58 16.66 -10.23 29.92
C LYS A 58 17.14 -9.19 30.94
N ASN A 59 18.15 -8.38 30.58
CA ASN A 59 18.70 -7.32 31.43
C ASN A 59 17.88 -6.03 31.37
N PHE A 60 16.87 -5.94 30.49
CA PHE A 60 16.00 -4.76 30.39
C PHE A 60 15.19 -4.51 31.67
N ILE A 61 14.86 -5.57 32.41
CA ILE A 61 14.14 -5.49 33.70
C ILE A 61 14.99 -4.82 34.78
N LEU A 62 16.32 -4.91 34.67
CA LEU A 62 17.27 -4.33 35.63
C LEU A 62 17.70 -2.90 35.23
N ASN A 63 17.02 -2.29 34.25
CA ASN A 63 17.38 -0.96 33.78
C ASN A 63 16.71 0.14 34.62
N ASP A 64 17.54 0.92 35.31
CA ASP A 64 17.06 1.99 36.19
C ASP A 64 16.61 3.26 35.44
N SER A 65 16.84 3.34 34.12
CA SER A 65 16.55 4.54 33.33
C SER A 65 15.25 4.47 32.51
N ILE A 66 14.92 3.31 31.93
CA ILE A 66 13.78 3.14 31.02
C ILE A 66 13.00 1.90 31.45
N SER A 67 11.71 2.08 31.73
CA SER A 67 10.81 1.04 32.23
C SER A 67 9.98 0.39 31.12
N ARG A 68 9.69 1.14 30.04
CA ARG A 68 8.86 0.67 28.92
C ARG A 68 9.38 1.25 27.59
N VAL A 69 9.37 0.41 26.57
CA VAL A 69 9.67 0.80 25.19
C VAL A 69 8.58 0.23 24.30
N GLU A 70 7.89 1.10 23.56
CA GLU A 70 6.81 0.72 22.66
C GLU A 70 7.04 1.23 21.26
N SER A 71 6.68 0.43 20.26
CA SER A 71 6.67 0.92 18.88
C SER A 71 5.30 1.47 18.54
N VAL A 72 5.31 2.68 17.99
CA VAL A 72 4.15 3.33 17.40
C VAL A 72 4.23 3.16 15.89
N THR A 73 3.13 2.73 15.30
CA THR A 73 2.99 2.60 13.85
C THR A 73 3.05 3.97 13.20
N GLY A 74 3.97 4.15 12.25
CA GLY A 74 4.10 5.38 11.48
C GLY A 74 3.61 5.23 10.03
N PRO A 75 3.34 6.36 9.36
CA PRO A 75 2.93 6.40 7.96
C PRO A 75 4.12 6.25 7.00
N GLY A 76 3.81 6.00 5.74
CA GLY A 76 4.79 5.96 4.67
C GLY A 76 4.14 5.98 3.29
N PHE A 77 4.96 6.15 2.25
CA PHE A 77 4.50 6.04 0.87
C PHE A 77 5.53 5.34 -0.02
N ASN A 78 5.06 4.75 -1.09
CA ASN A 78 5.87 4.05 -2.08
C ASN A 78 5.69 4.71 -3.44
N LEU A 79 6.78 4.98 -4.13
CA LEU A 79 6.79 5.50 -5.49
C LEU A 79 7.65 4.60 -6.36
N GLY A 80 7.10 4.09 -7.46
CA GLY A 80 7.83 3.15 -8.29
C GLY A 80 7.41 3.16 -9.75
N ILE A 81 8.21 2.49 -10.56
CA ILE A 81 7.93 2.24 -11.96
C ILE A 81 7.36 0.83 -12.08
N VAL A 82 6.27 0.70 -12.83
CA VAL A 82 5.68 -0.58 -13.15
C VAL A 82 6.23 -1.03 -14.50
N THR A 83 6.91 -2.17 -14.55
CA THR A 83 7.30 -2.81 -15.81
C THR A 83 6.59 -4.15 -15.91
N ASN A 84 5.93 -4.41 -17.03
CA ASN A 84 5.31 -5.71 -17.31
C ASN A 84 5.76 -6.23 -18.67
N LEU A 85 6.05 -7.51 -18.70
CA LEU A 85 6.32 -8.31 -19.88
C LEU A 85 5.22 -9.38 -19.99
N LYS A 86 4.46 -9.36 -21.08
CA LYS A 86 3.39 -10.32 -21.37
C LYS A 86 3.99 -11.58 -21.97
N ILE A 87 3.63 -12.74 -21.41
CA ILE A 87 4.04 -14.07 -21.90
C ILE A 87 2.76 -14.86 -22.24
N GLY A 88 2.39 -14.83 -23.52
CA GLY A 88 1.09 -15.33 -23.96
C GLY A 88 -0.07 -14.54 -23.33
N ASP A 89 -1.29 -15.08 -23.36
CA ASP A 89 -2.46 -14.28 -22.99
C ASP A 89 -2.76 -14.22 -21.49
N TYR A 90 -2.29 -15.23 -20.74
CA TYR A 90 -2.64 -15.42 -19.34
C TYR A 90 -1.50 -15.13 -18.36
N PHE A 91 -0.24 -15.10 -18.79
CA PHE A 91 0.90 -14.87 -17.89
C PHE A 91 1.60 -13.55 -18.17
N ASP A 92 2.02 -12.86 -17.10
CA ASP A 92 2.94 -11.73 -17.19
C ASP A 92 4.06 -11.84 -16.16
N ILE A 93 5.26 -11.42 -16.54
CA ILE A 93 6.34 -11.10 -15.61
C ILE A 93 6.27 -9.61 -15.30
N ARG A 94 6.28 -9.27 -14.01
CA ARG A 94 6.18 -7.90 -13.51
C ARG A 94 7.38 -7.56 -12.64
N PHE A 95 8.08 -6.49 -12.96
CA PHE A 95 9.17 -5.95 -12.15
C PHE A 95 8.86 -4.52 -11.72
N LEU A 96 9.02 -4.22 -10.42
CA LEU A 96 8.55 -2.98 -9.79
C LEU A 96 9.66 -2.24 -9.02
N PRO A 97 10.68 -1.67 -9.67
CA PRO A 97 11.66 -0.86 -8.96
C PRO A 97 10.96 0.31 -8.25
N THR A 98 11.02 0.32 -6.93
CA THR A 98 10.21 1.19 -6.07
C THR A 98 11.07 1.75 -4.94
N LEU A 99 10.88 3.04 -4.64
CA LEU A 99 11.36 3.66 -3.40
C LEU A 99 10.22 3.64 -2.39
N SER A 100 10.48 3.08 -1.21
CA SER A 100 9.53 3.02 -0.10
C SER A 100 10.05 3.87 1.05
N PHE A 101 9.32 4.94 1.34
CA PHE A 101 9.56 5.83 2.46
C PHE A 101 8.71 5.35 3.63
N ALA A 102 9.32 5.15 4.78
CA ALA A 102 8.64 4.71 5.98
C ALA A 102 9.10 5.53 7.18
N GLU A 103 8.14 5.99 7.97
CA GLU A 103 8.37 6.59 9.27
C GLU A 103 7.94 5.60 10.36
N ARG A 104 8.73 5.49 11.42
CA ARG A 104 8.42 4.65 12.59
C ARG A 104 8.78 5.41 13.84
N ASN A 105 7.95 5.34 14.87
CA ASN A 105 8.21 6.02 16.13
C ASN A 105 8.37 4.99 17.26
N ILE A 106 9.29 5.26 18.16
CA ILE A 106 9.52 4.48 19.38
C ILE A 106 9.29 5.40 20.57
N ASN A 107 8.30 5.06 21.40
CA ASN A 107 8.02 5.74 22.65
C ASN A 107 8.85 5.11 23.77
N TYR A 108 9.54 5.95 24.54
CA TYR A 108 10.31 5.56 25.72
C TYR A 108 9.64 6.13 26.97
N SER A 109 9.31 5.26 27.91
CA SER A 109 8.85 5.66 29.24
C SER A 109 9.99 5.54 30.26
N PRO A 110 10.38 6.64 30.93
CA PRO A 110 11.37 6.62 32.00
C PRO A 110 10.93 5.79 33.21
N THR A 111 11.89 5.30 33.99
CA THR A 111 11.61 4.60 35.28
C THR A 111 11.24 5.58 36.41
N VAL A 112 11.65 6.85 36.29
CA VAL A 112 11.34 7.90 37.27
C VAL A 112 10.13 8.71 36.80
N ASP A 113 9.04 8.70 37.57
CA ASP A 113 7.76 9.37 37.26
C ASP A 113 7.87 10.88 36.98
N SER A 114 8.99 11.51 37.37
CA SER A 114 9.25 12.94 37.15
C SER A 114 9.70 13.29 35.73
N LYS A 115 9.97 12.31 34.86
CA LYS A 115 10.37 12.56 33.46
C LYS A 115 9.23 12.16 32.51
N PRO A 116 8.82 13.04 31.58
CA PRO A 116 7.80 12.69 30.60
C PRO A 116 8.31 11.61 29.64
N ALA A 117 7.39 10.80 29.13
CA ALA A 117 7.68 9.91 28.02
C ALA A 117 8.14 10.72 26.80
N PHE A 118 9.09 10.19 26.04
CA PHE A 118 9.61 10.84 24.85
C PHE A 118 9.58 9.90 23.65
N ASP A 119 9.36 10.51 22.50
CA ASP A 119 9.24 9.82 21.22
C ASP A 119 10.53 9.96 20.43
N ARG A 120 10.91 8.89 19.73
CA ARG A 120 12.00 8.90 18.77
C ARG A 120 11.48 8.44 17.41
N THR A 121 11.37 9.40 16.51
CA THR A 121 11.07 9.14 15.10
C THR A 121 12.31 8.62 14.38
N ILE A 122 12.13 7.54 13.63
CA ILE A 122 13.13 6.93 12.77
C ILE A 122 12.53 6.90 11.36
N GLU A 123 13.17 7.62 10.46
CA GLU A 123 12.84 7.65 9.05
C GLU A 123 13.71 6.62 8.32
N SER A 124 13.13 5.91 7.36
CA SER A 124 13.82 4.89 6.57
C SER A 124 13.42 5.00 5.10
N VAL A 125 14.40 4.78 4.22
CA VAL A 125 14.19 4.78 2.77
C VAL A 125 14.68 3.47 2.21
N PHE A 126 13.76 2.67 1.67
CA PHE A 126 14.05 1.37 1.10
C PHE A 126 14.02 1.43 -0.43
N VAL A 127 15.00 0.81 -1.05
CA VAL A 127 14.95 0.41 -2.46
C VAL A 127 14.36 -0.99 -2.51
N GLU A 128 13.15 -1.10 -3.04
CA GLU A 128 12.45 -2.35 -3.24
C GLU A 128 12.49 -2.78 -4.71
N MET A 129 12.80 -4.06 -4.91
CA MET A 129 12.83 -4.73 -6.21
C MET A 129 11.95 -6.00 -6.16
N PRO A 130 10.61 -5.85 -6.22
CA PRO A 130 9.68 -6.94 -6.38
C PRO A 130 9.69 -7.47 -7.81
N PHE A 131 9.83 -8.78 -7.92
CA PHE A 131 9.67 -9.54 -9.15
C PHE A 131 8.50 -10.51 -8.98
N HIS A 132 7.46 -10.31 -9.79
CA HIS A 132 6.22 -11.08 -9.70
C HIS A 132 5.94 -11.82 -11.01
N LEU A 133 5.46 -13.04 -10.89
CA LEU A 133 4.71 -13.74 -11.93
C LEU A 133 3.22 -13.51 -11.67
N ARG A 134 2.50 -13.08 -12.70
CA ARG A 134 1.05 -12.85 -12.64
C ARG A 134 0.33 -13.80 -13.58
N TYR A 135 -0.64 -14.52 -13.05
CA TYR A 135 -1.60 -15.30 -13.82
C TYR A 135 -2.93 -14.54 -13.89
N LYS A 136 -3.46 -14.34 -15.09
CA LYS A 136 -4.67 -13.54 -15.36
C LYS A 136 -5.78 -14.44 -15.90
N SER A 137 -7.02 -14.11 -15.54
CA SER A 137 -8.20 -14.69 -16.18
C SER A 137 -8.39 -14.13 -17.60
N GLU A 138 -9.28 -14.78 -18.34
CA GLU A 138 -9.92 -14.12 -19.47
C GLU A 138 -10.65 -12.85 -18.96
N PRO A 139 -10.56 -11.71 -19.66
CA PRO A 139 -11.27 -10.51 -19.28
C PRO A 139 -12.78 -10.72 -19.46
N PHE A 140 -13.55 -10.19 -18.52
CA PHE A 140 -15.00 -10.05 -18.68
C PHE A 140 -15.31 -8.56 -18.80
N HIS A 141 -15.64 -8.11 -20.01
CA HIS A 141 -15.74 -6.69 -20.36
C HIS A 141 -14.44 -5.93 -19.97
N ASP A 142 -14.51 -4.93 -19.10
CA ASP A 142 -13.37 -4.11 -18.67
C ASP A 142 -12.70 -4.61 -17.38
N VAL A 143 -13.15 -5.76 -16.85
CA VAL A 143 -12.65 -6.33 -15.59
C VAL A 143 -11.86 -7.60 -15.87
N ARG A 144 -10.75 -7.77 -15.15
CA ARG A 144 -9.91 -8.96 -15.23
C ARG A 144 -9.42 -9.35 -13.85
N LEU A 145 -9.61 -10.62 -13.51
CA LEU A 145 -9.08 -11.18 -12.27
C LEU A 145 -7.67 -11.67 -12.51
N PHE A 146 -6.83 -11.63 -11.47
CA PHE A 146 -5.48 -12.15 -11.55
C PHE A 146 -4.98 -12.59 -10.18
N VAL A 147 -4.04 -13.52 -10.19
CA VAL A 147 -3.26 -13.94 -9.03
C VAL A 147 -1.80 -13.58 -9.29
N ILE A 148 -1.12 -13.06 -8.28
CA ILE A 148 0.31 -12.75 -8.34
C ILE A 148 1.05 -13.56 -7.29
N GLY A 149 2.27 -13.98 -7.64
CA GLY A 149 3.24 -14.57 -6.73
C GLY A 149 4.64 -14.14 -7.15
N GLY A 150 5.59 -14.14 -6.23
CA GLY A 150 6.95 -13.74 -6.57
C GLY A 150 7.83 -13.50 -5.35
N VAL A 151 8.96 -12.85 -5.61
CA VAL A 151 9.96 -12.51 -4.61
C VAL A 151 10.17 -11.01 -4.57
N LYS A 152 10.43 -10.47 -3.38
CA LYS A 152 10.77 -9.07 -3.19
C LYS A 152 12.12 -8.98 -2.51
N TYR A 153 13.05 -8.30 -3.16
CA TYR A 153 14.28 -7.87 -2.51
C TYR A 153 14.10 -6.43 -2.02
N SER A 154 14.58 -6.11 -0.82
CA SER A 154 14.50 -4.78 -0.24
C SER A 154 15.81 -4.45 0.45
N PHE A 155 16.32 -3.23 0.21
CA PHE A 155 17.57 -2.74 0.75
C PHE A 155 17.34 -1.34 1.35
N ASP A 156 17.80 -1.13 2.58
CA ASP A 156 17.72 0.17 3.26
C ASP A 156 18.91 1.05 2.84
N VAL A 157 18.61 2.22 2.29
CA VAL A 157 19.62 3.19 1.83
C VAL A 157 19.82 4.32 2.84
N ALA A 158 18.87 4.54 3.74
CA ALA A 158 18.94 5.63 4.72
C ALA A 158 19.85 5.30 5.90
N SER A 159 20.16 4.02 6.14
CA SER A 159 20.95 3.58 7.29
C SER A 159 22.45 3.92 7.23
N GLU A 160 22.96 4.53 6.14
CA GLU A 160 24.39 4.91 5.98
C GLU A 160 24.68 6.42 6.16
N SER A 161 23.83 7.19 6.85
CA SER A 161 24.10 8.60 7.16
C SER A 161 24.11 8.93 8.65
#